data_AF-A0A4U1FF25-F1
#
_entry.id   AF-A0A4U1FF25-F1
#
_cell.length_a   1.000
_cell.length_b   1.000
_cell.length_c   1.000
_cell.angle_alpha   90.00
_cell.angle_beta   90.00
_cell.angle_gamma   90.00
#
_symmetry.space_group_name_H-M   'P 1'
#
loop_
_entity.id
_entity.type
_entity.pdbx_description
1 polymer ?
#
loop_
_entity_poly.entity_id
_entity_poly.type
_entity_poly.pdbx_seq_one_letter_code
_entity_poly.pdbx_strand_id
1 'polypeptide(L)'
;GPPYTLYFGIKFYAEDPCKLKEEITRYQFFLQVKQDVLQGRLPCPVDTAAQLGAYAIQSELGDYDPYKHTAGYVSEYRFVPDQKEELEEAIERIHKTL
;
A
#
# COMPACT_ATOMS: atom_id res chain seq x y z
N GLY A 1 -8.42 8.37 34.89
CA GLY A 1 -8.09 7.13 34.17
C GLY A 1 -7.21 7.46 32.98
N PRO A 2 -6.51 6.50 32.37
CA PRO A 2 -5.77 6.73 31.13
C PRO A 2 -6.74 7.14 30.00
N PRO A 3 -6.27 7.87 28.98
CA PRO A 3 -7.10 8.30 27.85
C PRO A 3 -7.64 7.09 27.08
N TYR A 4 -8.88 7.18 26.61
CA TYR A 4 -9.46 6.18 25.71
C TYR A 4 -8.90 6.40 24.29
N THR A 5 -8.09 5.47 23.82
CA THR A 5 -7.57 5.47 22.45
C THR A 5 -8.49 4.64 21.55
N LEU A 6 -9.04 5.27 20.52
CA LEU A 6 -9.89 4.64 19.51
C LEU A 6 -9.25 4.82 18.13
N TYR A 7 -9.45 3.83 17.26
CA TYR A 7 -8.98 3.86 15.88
C TYR A 7 -10.17 3.66 14.94
N PHE A 8 -10.20 4.42 13.86
CA PHE A 8 -11.13 4.17 12.76
C PHE A 8 -10.66 2.94 11.97
N GLY A 9 -11.59 2.07 11.56
CA GLY A 9 -11.26 0.90 10.76
C GLY A 9 -12.49 0.26 10.12
N ILE A 10 -12.24 -0.53 9.07
CA ILE A 10 -13.28 -1.27 8.36
C ILE A 10 -13.63 -2.54 9.15
N LYS A 11 -14.93 -2.72 9.41
CA LYS A 11 -15.46 -3.91 10.08
C LYS A 11 -15.97 -4.96 9.10
N PHE A 12 -16.50 -4.53 7.95
CA PHE A 12 -17.08 -5.41 6.93
C PHE A 12 -16.46 -5.07 5.59
N TYR A 13 -15.77 -6.03 4.98
CA TYR A 13 -15.16 -5.86 3.69
C TYR A 13 -16.18 -6.16 2.59
N ALA A 14 -16.38 -5.23 1.66
CA ALA A 14 -17.14 -5.46 0.45
C ALA A 14 -16.43 -6.51 -0.43
N GLU A 15 -17.21 -7.42 -1.02
CA GLU A 15 -16.70 -8.41 -1.99
C GLU A 15 -16.09 -7.74 -3.22
N ASP A 16 -16.68 -6.63 -3.64
CA ASP A 16 -16.19 -5.80 -4.75
C ASP A 16 -16.17 -4.32 -4.32
N PRO A 17 -15.00 -3.75 -3.97
CA PRO A 17 -14.90 -2.35 -3.56
C PRO A 17 -15.23 -1.37 -4.69
N CYS A 18 -15.21 -1.79 -5.97
CA CYS A 18 -15.60 -0.93 -7.09
C CYS A 18 -17.10 -0.61 -7.09
N LYS A 19 -17.93 -1.42 -6.41
CA LYS A 19 -19.37 -1.16 -6.25
C LYS A 19 -19.70 -0.10 -5.20
N LEU A 20 -18.70 0.34 -4.41
CA LEU A 20 -18.88 1.43 -3.46
C LEU A 20 -19.06 2.73 -4.24
N LYS A 21 -20.17 3.44 -3.98
CA LYS A 21 -20.54 4.65 -4.73
C LYS A 21 -19.52 5.77 -4.55
N GLU A 22 -19.12 6.00 -3.31
CA GLU A 22 -18.30 7.14 -2.93
C GLU A 22 -16.82 6.81 -3.03
N GLU A 23 -16.08 7.69 -3.69
CA GLU A 23 -14.62 7.61 -3.79
C GLU A 23 -13.94 7.64 -2.42
N ILE A 24 -14.44 8.47 -1.50
CA ILE A 24 -13.91 8.52 -0.14
C ILE A 24 -14.02 7.18 0.58
N THR A 25 -15.10 6.42 0.37
CA THR A 25 -15.26 5.10 0.99
C THR A 25 -14.30 4.10 0.36
N ARG A 26 -14.11 4.12 -0.97
CA ARG A 26 -13.10 3.29 -1.65
C ARG A 26 -11.69 3.59 -1.16
N TYR A 27 -11.37 4.86 -0.95
CA TYR A 27 -10.09 5.27 -0.41
C TYR A 27 -9.86 4.77 1.02
N GLN A 28 -10.87 4.81 1.90
CA GLN A 28 -10.76 4.23 3.25
C GLN A 28 -10.55 2.71 3.22
N PHE A 29 -11.18 2.02 2.27
CA PHE A 29 -10.92 0.59 2.03
C PHE A 29 -9.48 0.33 1.62
N PHE A 30 -8.94 1.14 0.69
CA PHE A 30 -7.54 1.07 0.28
C PHE A 30 -6.60 1.26 1.48
N LEU A 31 -6.83 2.31 2.30
CA LEU A 31 -6.00 2.58 3.47
C LEU A 31 -6.03 1.43 4.49
N GLN A 32 -7.21 0.86 4.74
CA GLN A 32 -7.34 -0.28 5.63
C GLN A 32 -6.56 -1.49 5.12
N VAL A 33 -6.69 -1.84 3.83
CA VAL A 33 -5.97 -2.97 3.24
C VAL A 33 -4.47 -2.74 3.28
N LYS A 34 -4.00 -1.53 2.92
CA LYS A 34 -2.58 -1.13 3.04
C LYS A 34 -2.07 -1.34 4.46
N GLN A 35 -2.85 -0.93 5.47
CA GLN A 35 -2.51 -1.12 6.87
C GLN A 35 -2.51 -2.59 7.29
N ASP A 36 -3.45 -3.40 6.81
CA ASP A 36 -3.54 -4.83 7.14
C ASP A 36 -2.37 -5.63 6.58
N VAL A 37 -1.91 -5.31 5.36
CA VAL A 37 -0.70 -5.91 4.77
C VAL A 37 0.53 -5.49 5.58
N LEU A 38 0.67 -4.20 5.89
CA LEU A 38 1.80 -3.69 6.68
C LEU A 38 1.87 -4.30 8.09
N GLN A 39 0.73 -4.53 8.73
CA GLN A 39 0.67 -5.15 10.06
C GLN A 39 0.76 -6.68 10.03
N GLY A 40 0.83 -7.30 8.84
CA GLY A 40 0.85 -8.76 8.68
C GLY A 40 -0.48 -9.44 9.00
N ARG A 41 -1.58 -8.68 9.12
CA ARG A 41 -2.93 -9.23 9.30
C ARG A 41 -3.49 -9.84 8.02
N LEU A 42 -3.04 -9.34 6.87
CA LEU A 42 -3.36 -9.86 5.56
C LEU A 42 -2.09 -10.43 4.91
N PRO A 43 -1.85 -11.76 5.03
CA PRO A 43 -0.74 -12.41 4.36
C PRO A 43 -0.85 -12.23 2.85
N CYS A 44 0.23 -11.78 2.23
CA CYS A 44 0.27 -11.45 0.82
C CYS A 44 1.49 -12.14 0.18
N PRO A 45 1.33 -12.88 -0.93
CA PRO A 45 2.47 -13.34 -1.71
C PRO A 45 3.35 -12.17 -2.14
N VAL A 46 4.66 -12.40 -2.27
CA VAL A 46 5.63 -11.35 -2.62
C VAL A 46 5.24 -10.63 -3.91
N ASP A 47 4.81 -11.37 -4.93
CA ASP A 47 4.40 -10.79 -6.23
C ASP A 47 3.21 -9.84 -6.09
N THR A 48 2.21 -10.22 -5.30
CA THR A 48 1.03 -9.39 -5.05
C THR A 48 1.40 -8.18 -4.17
N ALA A 49 2.25 -8.37 -3.16
CA ALA A 49 2.76 -7.28 -2.34
C ALA A 49 3.55 -6.27 -3.17
N ALA A 50 4.33 -6.73 -4.15
CA ALA A 50 5.08 -5.88 -5.07
C ALA A 50 4.14 -5.04 -5.96
N GLN A 51 3.08 -5.66 -6.51
CA GLN A 51 2.07 -4.92 -7.28
C GLN A 51 1.35 -3.87 -6.43
N LEU A 52 0.90 -4.25 -5.23
CA LEU A 52 0.23 -3.33 -4.32
C LEU A 52 1.15 -2.18 -3.89
N GLY A 53 2.42 -2.47 -3.60
CA GLY A 53 3.44 -1.48 -3.29
C GLY A 53 3.67 -0.50 -4.44
N ALA A 54 3.74 -0.99 -5.68
CA ALA A 54 3.92 -0.15 -6.86
C ALA A 54 2.71 0.78 -7.09
N TYR A 55 1.48 0.28 -6.96
CA TYR A 55 0.29 1.14 -7.02
C TYR A 55 0.23 2.16 -5.89
N ALA A 56 0.66 1.78 -4.68
CA ALA A 56 0.74 2.70 -3.56
C ALA A 56 1.78 3.81 -3.83
N ILE A 57 2.96 3.47 -4.35
CA ILE A 57 3.97 4.44 -4.77
C ILE A 57 3.44 5.36 -5.87
N GLN A 58 2.84 4.80 -6.92
CA GLN A 58 2.25 5.56 -8.02
C GLN A 58 1.22 6.58 -7.52
N SER A 59 0.41 6.21 -6.51
CA SER A 59 -0.56 7.13 -5.91
C SER A 59 0.08 8.27 -5.10
N GLU A 60 1.28 8.09 -4.56
CA GLU A 60 1.95 9.05 -3.68
C GLU A 60 2.93 9.95 -4.45
N LEU A 61 3.66 9.37 -5.43
CA LEU A 61 4.73 10.03 -6.18
C LEU A 61 4.33 10.40 -7.62
N GLY A 62 3.26 9.81 -8.15
CA GLY A 62 2.91 9.89 -9.57
C GLY A 62 3.86 9.04 -10.43
N ASP A 63 3.84 9.29 -11.74
CA ASP A 63 4.61 8.51 -12.73
C ASP A 63 6.12 8.51 -12.44
N TYR A 64 6.79 7.42 -12.80
CA TYR A 64 8.22 7.31 -12.62
C TYR A 64 9.02 8.38 -13.39
N ASP A 65 9.83 9.17 -12.67
CA ASP A 65 10.77 10.14 -13.20
C ASP A 65 12.21 9.78 -12.79
N PRO A 66 13.12 9.45 -13.74
CA PRO A 66 14.50 9.06 -13.43
C PRO A 66 15.34 10.16 -12.77
N TYR A 67 14.93 11.43 -12.83
CA TYR A 67 15.63 12.53 -12.17
C TYR A 67 15.19 12.73 -10.71
N LYS A 68 13.99 12.25 -10.36
CA LYS A 68 13.43 12.35 -8.99
C LYS A 68 13.55 11.05 -8.22
N HIS A 69 13.35 9.92 -8.89
CA HIS A 69 13.34 8.59 -8.30
C HIS A 69 14.74 7.97 -8.40
N THR A 70 15.63 8.44 -7.53
CA THR A 70 16.98 7.87 -7.37
C THR A 70 16.93 6.56 -6.60
N ALA A 71 18.02 5.78 -6.65
CA ALA A 71 18.09 4.48 -6.00
C ALA A 71 17.68 4.54 -4.51
N GLY A 72 16.79 3.62 -4.11
CA GLY A 72 16.30 3.51 -2.73
C GLY A 72 15.08 4.37 -2.39
N TYR A 73 14.45 5.06 -3.36
CA TYR A 73 13.24 5.84 -3.09
C TYR A 73 12.07 4.99 -2.55
N VAL A 74 11.98 3.72 -2.94
CA VAL A 74 10.97 2.78 -2.42
C VAL A 74 11.23 2.47 -0.94
N SER A 75 12.48 2.48 -0.50
CA SER A 75 12.89 2.17 0.87
C SER A 75 12.43 3.23 1.89
N GLU A 76 11.96 4.39 1.44
CA GLU A 76 11.34 5.42 2.29
C GLU A 76 9.91 5.02 2.74
N TYR A 77 9.33 4.00 2.11
CA TYR A 77 8.00 3.51 2.37
C TYR A 77 8.03 2.12 2.99
N ARG A 78 6.98 1.77 3.73
CA ARG A 78 6.79 0.45 4.35
C ARG A 78 5.47 -0.14 3.90
N PHE A 79 5.54 -1.28 3.21
CA PHE A 79 4.38 -1.99 2.66
C PHE A 79 4.08 -3.28 3.42
N VAL A 80 5.11 -3.93 3.95
CA VAL A 80 5.04 -5.21 4.68
C VAL A 80 5.88 -5.12 5.97
N PRO A 81 5.62 -5.96 6.99
CA PRO A 81 6.32 -5.85 8.28
C PRO A 81 7.82 -6.20 8.20
N ASP A 82 8.21 -7.14 7.33
CA ASP A 82 9.60 -7.55 7.07
C ASP A 82 9.94 -7.25 5.60
N GLN A 83 10.12 -5.96 5.30
CA GLN A 83 10.39 -5.51 3.93
C GLN A 83 11.85 -5.80 3.56
N LYS A 84 12.02 -6.60 2.50
CA LYS A 84 13.32 -7.03 1.99
C LYS A 84 13.65 -6.28 0.70
N GLU A 85 14.94 -6.16 0.42
CA GLU A 85 15.47 -5.52 -0.79
C GLU A 85 14.87 -6.12 -2.08
N GLU A 86 14.72 -7.44 -2.14
CA GLU A 86 14.09 -8.16 -3.27
C GLU A 86 12.67 -7.65 -3.58
N LEU A 87 11.90 -7.29 -2.55
CA LEU A 87 10.56 -6.73 -2.71
C LEU A 87 10.63 -5.27 -3.19
N GLU A 88 11.56 -4.48 -2.68
CA GLU A 88 11.74 -3.08 -3.08
C GLU A 88 12.15 -2.97 -4.55
N GLU A 89 13.07 -3.82 -5.01
CA GLU A 89 13.47 -3.92 -6.41
C GLU A 89 12.28 -4.32 -7.30
N ALA A 90 11.45 -5.27 -6.84
CA ALA A 90 10.26 -5.69 -7.56
C ALA A 90 9.23 -4.55 -7.68
N ILE A 91 9.01 -3.80 -6.60
CA ILE A 91 8.13 -2.62 -6.59
C ILE A 91 8.64 -1.56 -7.56
N GLU A 92 9.93 -1.21 -7.49
CA GLU A 92 10.53 -0.21 -8.38
C GLU A 92 10.41 -0.63 -9.85
N ARG A 93 10.65 -1.91 -10.16
CA ARG A 93 10.51 -2.45 -11.51
C ARG A 93 9.08 -2.32 -12.03
N ILE A 94 8.07 -2.58 -11.19
CA ILE A 94 6.66 -2.45 -11.59
C ILE A 94 6.27 -0.98 -11.73
N HIS A 95 6.68 -0.12 -10.80
CA HIS A 95 6.36 1.32 -10.84
C HIS A 95 6.86 2.00 -12.12
N LYS A 96 8.01 1.58 -12.66
CA LYS A 96 8.53 2.05 -13.97
C LYS A 96 7.62 1.69 -15.17
N THR A 97 6.62 0.84 -14.98
CA THR A 97 5.69 0.37 -16.02
C THR A 97 4.25 0.84 -15.82
N LEU A 98 3.97 1.53 -14.71
CA LEU A 98 2.67 2.13 -14.41
C LEU A 98 2.57 3.52 -15.02
#